data_AF-A0A665U6A9-F1
#
_entry.id   AF-A0A665U6A9-F1
#
_cell.length_a   1.000
_cell.length_b   1.000
_cell.length_c   1.000
_cell.angle_alpha   90.00
_cell.angle_beta   90.00
_cell.angle_gamma   90.00
#
_symmetry.space_group_name_H-M   'P 1'
#
loop_
_entity.id
_entity.type
_entity.pdbx_description
1 polymer ?
#
loop_
_entity_poly.entity_id
_entity_poly.type
_entity_poly.pdbx_seq_one_letter_code
_entity_poly.pdbx_strand_id
1 'polypeptide(L)'
;MAESVVRALYGKATSLNLNSKKMTDVPKCVCAIEKLSVLLLNNNSIRSLPAELPALRHLAELNLGNNALKEIPAVLGHLESLKKLYLFRNQITAVPPEVIGNSTCYVLTGRLQNLVVLNLNHNQIQRLPPEIKRYIHRSWCCVCSLSNLQHLSVLDNNLEEVPAEIGHLTKLSEINLTSNKLSWLPQQLYQCKDLTKLHVARNQLSSLPEFHLLLLRELYCEGNMLVHCQPLPSVQDAEVLTLKELVARFVLLEDRNRSSLVHRLLPHYPRLTALLARGSCCAICLGPFLTTWLECVHFINLKKDMKMKTSLTIPVRALLCSYKCFSTPGHAYYGVATREIHDH
;
A
#
# COMPACT_ATOMS: atom_id res chain seq x y z
N MET A 1 -35.10 -15.80 9.34
CA MET A 1 -34.47 -14.49 9.63
C MET A 1 -35.00 -13.93 10.94
N ALA A 2 -36.31 -13.70 11.05
CA ALA A 2 -36.96 -13.19 12.26
C ALA A 2 -36.57 -13.97 13.52
N GLU A 3 -36.65 -15.31 13.51
CA GLU A 3 -36.37 -16.13 14.69
C GLU A 3 -34.93 -16.04 15.20
N SER A 4 -33.94 -15.97 14.30
CA SER A 4 -32.51 -15.88 14.66
C SER A 4 -32.16 -14.51 15.26
N VAL A 5 -32.73 -13.43 14.70
CA VAL A 5 -32.51 -12.07 15.21
C VAL A 5 -33.26 -11.86 16.52
N VAL A 6 -34.50 -12.35 16.62
CA VAL A 6 -35.31 -12.33 17.85
C VAL A 6 -34.60 -13.08 18.97
N ARG A 7 -34.12 -14.31 18.73
CA ARG A 7 -33.35 -15.06 19.73
C ARG A 7 -32.09 -14.32 20.18
N ALA A 8 -31.38 -13.68 19.26
CA ALA A 8 -30.17 -12.92 19.59
C ALA A 8 -30.48 -11.66 20.42
N LEU A 9 -31.58 -10.96 20.11
CA LEU A 9 -32.07 -9.80 20.85
C LEU A 9 -32.45 -10.15 22.28
N TYR A 10 -33.26 -11.20 22.48
CA TYR A 10 -33.71 -11.60 23.82
C TYR A 10 -32.64 -12.39 24.60
N GLY A 11 -31.68 -13.02 23.91
CA GLY A 11 -30.65 -13.87 24.50
C GLY A 11 -29.34 -13.17 24.89
N LYS A 12 -29.21 -11.84 24.73
CA LYS A 12 -27.94 -11.09 24.93
C LYS A 12 -26.76 -11.68 24.15
N ALA A 13 -27.01 -12.13 22.92
CA ALA A 13 -25.99 -12.80 22.12
C ALA A 13 -24.81 -11.86 21.80
N THR A 14 -23.59 -12.39 21.89
CA THR A 14 -22.36 -11.68 21.49
C THR A 14 -21.98 -11.97 20.04
N SER A 15 -22.54 -13.02 19.43
CA SER A 15 -22.31 -13.38 18.03
C SER A 15 -23.62 -13.63 17.32
N LEU A 16 -23.77 -13.08 16.12
CA LEU A 16 -24.95 -13.24 15.27
C LEU A 16 -24.52 -13.73 13.89
N ASN A 17 -25.03 -14.90 13.51
CA ASN A 17 -24.79 -15.49 12.20
C ASN A 17 -26.05 -15.41 11.32
N LEU A 18 -25.95 -14.59 10.28
CA LEU A 18 -26.96 -14.38 9.24
C LEU A 18 -26.40 -14.74 7.85
N ASN A 19 -25.43 -15.65 7.79
CA ASN A 19 -24.87 -16.16 6.54
C ASN A 19 -25.95 -16.90 5.71
N SER A 20 -25.91 -16.73 4.39
CA SER A 20 -26.74 -17.49 3.44
C SER A 20 -28.25 -17.36 3.68
N LYS A 21 -28.71 -16.16 4.04
CA LYS A 21 -30.12 -15.85 4.30
C LYS A 21 -30.82 -15.14 3.15
N LYS A 22 -30.14 -15.01 1.99
CA LYS A 22 -30.64 -14.31 0.79
C LYS A 22 -31.07 -12.87 1.08
N MET A 23 -30.37 -12.21 2.00
CA MET A 23 -30.71 -10.85 2.46
C MET A 23 -30.30 -9.82 1.42
N THR A 24 -31.18 -8.87 1.11
CA THR A 24 -30.85 -7.68 0.31
C THR A 24 -30.38 -6.51 1.18
N ASP A 25 -30.87 -6.47 2.42
CA ASP A 25 -30.60 -5.41 3.38
C ASP A 25 -30.46 -6.00 4.78
N VAL A 26 -29.67 -5.35 5.62
CA VAL A 26 -29.53 -5.74 7.03
C VAL A 26 -30.66 -5.09 7.83
N PRO A 27 -31.51 -5.87 8.52
CA PRO A 27 -32.64 -5.31 9.23
C PRO A 27 -32.16 -4.48 10.42
N LYS A 28 -32.78 -3.31 10.59
CA LYS A 28 -32.41 -2.32 11.63
C LYS A 28 -32.41 -2.90 13.04
N CYS A 29 -33.21 -3.93 13.31
CA CYS A 29 -33.26 -4.59 14.60
C CYS A 29 -31.95 -5.30 14.99
N VAL A 30 -31.04 -5.60 14.05
CA VAL A 30 -29.68 -6.08 14.38
C VAL A 30 -28.91 -5.02 15.18
N CYS A 31 -29.12 -3.75 14.88
CA CYS A 31 -28.44 -2.62 15.52
C CYS A 31 -28.85 -2.44 17.00
N ALA A 32 -29.94 -3.09 17.45
CA ALA A 32 -30.39 -3.05 18.84
C ALA A 32 -29.66 -4.07 19.74
N ILE A 33 -28.81 -4.94 19.19
CA ILE A 33 -28.02 -5.93 19.96
C ILE A 33 -26.72 -5.27 20.43
N GLU A 34 -26.79 -4.44 21.48
CA GLU A 34 -25.66 -3.61 21.92
C GLU A 34 -24.38 -4.40 22.23
N LYS A 35 -24.50 -5.62 22.73
CA LYS A 35 -23.37 -6.48 23.14
C LYS A 35 -22.75 -7.30 22.01
N LEU A 36 -23.18 -7.07 20.77
CA LEU A 36 -22.72 -7.85 19.63
C LEU A 36 -21.23 -7.55 19.33
N SER A 37 -20.41 -8.58 19.35
CA SER A 37 -18.98 -8.53 19.01
C SER A 37 -18.66 -9.15 17.65
N VAL A 38 -19.49 -10.10 17.17
CA VAL A 38 -19.30 -10.77 15.89
C VAL A 38 -20.59 -10.74 15.07
N LEU A 39 -20.52 -10.21 13.85
CA LEU A 39 -21.64 -10.18 12.90
C LEU A 39 -21.22 -10.81 11.57
N LEU A 40 -21.82 -11.97 11.26
CA LEU A 40 -21.57 -12.70 10.02
C LEU A 40 -22.75 -12.53 9.06
N LEU A 41 -22.52 -11.81 7.96
CA LEU A 41 -23.50 -11.46 6.94
C LEU A 41 -23.08 -11.96 5.54
N ASN A 42 -22.13 -12.88 5.48
CA ASN A 42 -21.57 -13.37 4.23
C ASN A 42 -22.56 -14.23 3.41
N ASN A 43 -22.32 -14.35 2.10
CA ASN A 43 -23.17 -15.06 1.15
C ASN A 43 -24.64 -14.57 1.17
N ASN A 44 -24.82 -13.26 1.05
CA ASN A 44 -26.14 -12.65 0.88
C ASN A 44 -26.12 -11.80 -0.41
N SER A 45 -27.14 -10.95 -0.58
CA SER A 45 -27.25 -10.00 -1.69
C SER A 45 -27.25 -8.57 -1.18
N ILE A 46 -26.52 -8.30 -0.08
CA ILE A 46 -26.55 -7.03 0.62
C ILE A 46 -25.96 -5.94 -0.25
N ARG A 47 -26.72 -4.86 -0.44
CA ARG A 47 -26.30 -3.68 -1.24
C ARG A 47 -25.94 -2.47 -0.38
N SER A 48 -26.51 -2.37 0.81
CA SER A 48 -26.29 -1.27 1.73
C SER A 48 -26.36 -1.72 3.18
N LEU A 49 -25.81 -0.90 4.08
CA LEU A 49 -25.85 -1.12 5.52
C LEU A 49 -26.74 -0.05 6.18
N PRO A 50 -27.47 -0.38 7.25
CA PRO A 50 -28.33 0.56 7.96
C PRO A 50 -27.49 1.68 8.58
N ALA A 51 -28.02 2.90 8.58
CA ALA A 51 -27.37 4.07 9.18
C ALA A 51 -27.16 3.90 10.70
N GLU A 52 -27.95 3.03 11.33
CA GLU A 52 -27.91 2.72 12.76
C GLU A 52 -26.82 1.69 13.13
N LEU A 53 -26.07 1.12 12.17
CA LEU A 53 -24.99 0.17 12.43
C LEU A 53 -23.92 0.64 13.45
N PRO A 54 -23.57 1.94 13.54
CA PRO A 54 -22.60 2.44 14.53
C PRO A 54 -23.08 2.32 15.98
N ALA A 55 -24.35 1.98 16.21
CA ALA A 55 -24.85 1.63 17.54
C ALA A 55 -24.16 0.39 18.13
N LEU A 56 -23.58 -0.48 17.29
CA LEU A 56 -22.86 -1.69 17.68
C LEU A 56 -21.44 -1.36 18.17
N ARG A 57 -21.34 -0.67 19.30
CA ARG A 57 -20.07 -0.18 19.87
C ARG A 57 -19.07 -1.28 20.24
N HIS A 58 -19.50 -2.53 20.38
CA HIS A 58 -18.66 -3.66 20.74
C HIS A 58 -18.27 -4.55 19.56
N LEU A 59 -18.70 -4.20 18.33
CA LEU A 59 -18.49 -5.03 17.15
C LEU A 59 -16.99 -5.08 16.79
N ALA A 60 -16.39 -6.26 16.97
CA ALA A 60 -14.98 -6.50 16.72
C ALA A 60 -14.74 -7.20 15.37
N GLU A 61 -15.71 -7.99 14.89
CA GLU A 61 -15.60 -8.74 13.63
C GLU A 61 -16.87 -8.61 12.80
N LEU A 62 -16.71 -8.13 11.56
CA LEU A 62 -17.78 -7.97 10.59
C LEU A 62 -17.39 -8.68 9.29
N ASN A 63 -18.22 -9.65 8.89
CA ASN A 63 -18.04 -10.37 7.63
C ASN A 63 -19.18 -10.07 6.66
N LEU A 64 -18.85 -9.33 5.60
CA LEU A 64 -19.73 -8.93 4.50
C LEU A 64 -19.30 -9.57 3.18
N GLY A 65 -18.51 -10.65 3.21
CA GLY A 65 -18.02 -11.29 2.00
C GLY A 65 -19.12 -11.96 1.17
N ASN A 66 -18.93 -12.03 -0.15
CA ASN A 66 -19.91 -12.57 -1.09
C ASN A 66 -21.28 -11.87 -0.96
N ASN A 67 -21.28 -10.57 -1.28
CA ASN A 67 -22.46 -9.69 -1.29
C ASN A 67 -22.45 -8.82 -2.56
N ALA A 68 -23.33 -7.81 -2.63
CA ALA A 68 -23.49 -6.94 -3.77
C ALA A 68 -23.08 -5.48 -3.48
N LEU A 69 -22.12 -5.27 -2.57
CA LEU A 69 -21.62 -3.93 -2.24
C LEU A 69 -20.81 -3.37 -3.42
N LYS A 70 -21.21 -2.19 -3.92
CA LYS A 70 -20.50 -1.47 -4.99
C LYS A 70 -19.42 -0.53 -4.47
N GLU A 71 -19.51 -0.16 -3.20
CA GLU A 71 -18.59 0.72 -2.49
C GLU A 71 -18.51 0.27 -1.03
N ILE A 72 -17.49 0.73 -0.31
CA ILE A 72 -17.40 0.51 1.14
C ILE A 72 -18.34 1.52 1.83
N PRO A 73 -19.40 1.08 2.52
CA PRO A 73 -20.36 2.00 3.12
C PRO A 73 -19.71 2.90 4.17
N ALA A 74 -19.95 4.21 4.09
CA ALA A 74 -19.37 5.20 4.99
C ALA A 74 -19.64 4.92 6.48
N VAL A 75 -20.77 4.25 6.78
CA VAL A 75 -21.17 3.83 8.13
C VAL A 75 -20.14 2.91 8.81
N LEU A 76 -19.31 2.20 8.03
CA LEU A 76 -18.25 1.35 8.56
C LEU A 76 -17.14 2.17 9.23
N GLY A 77 -16.90 3.41 8.80
CA GLY A 77 -15.92 4.29 9.43
C GLY A 77 -16.22 4.51 10.91
N HIS A 78 -17.49 4.58 11.30
CA HIS A 78 -17.91 4.85 12.69
C HIS A 78 -17.84 3.65 13.63
N LEU A 79 -17.41 2.47 13.15
CA LEU A 79 -17.25 1.27 13.98
C LEU A 79 -15.88 1.25 14.68
N GLU A 80 -15.75 2.03 15.74
CA GLU A 80 -14.47 2.25 16.44
C GLU A 80 -13.85 0.96 17.01
N SER A 81 -14.67 -0.02 17.40
CA SER A 81 -14.19 -1.29 17.98
C SER A 81 -13.80 -2.35 16.95
N LEU A 82 -14.00 -2.07 15.65
CA LEU A 82 -13.83 -3.07 14.61
C LEU A 82 -12.36 -3.44 14.41
N LYS A 83 -12.05 -4.72 14.57
CA LYS A 83 -10.70 -5.29 14.41
C LYS A 83 -10.56 -6.09 13.13
N LYS A 84 -11.63 -6.72 12.64
CA LYS A 84 -11.61 -7.53 11.44
C LYS A 84 -12.76 -7.18 10.52
N LEU A 85 -12.43 -6.85 9.28
CA LEU A 85 -13.39 -6.52 8.24
C LEU A 85 -13.13 -7.38 7.00
N TYR A 86 -14.15 -8.16 6.63
CA TYR A 86 -14.12 -8.99 5.43
C TYR A 86 -15.13 -8.48 4.42
N LEU A 87 -14.64 -8.05 3.25
CA LEU A 87 -15.40 -7.50 2.13
C LEU A 87 -15.12 -8.27 0.83
N PHE A 88 -14.58 -9.48 0.92
CA PHE A 88 -14.20 -10.27 -0.25
C PHE A 88 -15.41 -10.60 -1.14
N ARG A 89 -15.21 -10.80 -2.45
CA ARG A 89 -16.27 -11.14 -3.41
C ARG A 89 -17.44 -10.15 -3.36
N ASN A 90 -17.15 -8.87 -3.54
CA ASN A 90 -18.13 -7.81 -3.74
C ASN A 90 -17.87 -7.12 -5.09
N GLN A 91 -18.51 -5.98 -5.34
CA GLN A 91 -18.36 -5.18 -6.56
C GLN A 91 -17.68 -3.84 -6.26
N ILE A 92 -16.82 -3.80 -5.24
CA ILE A 92 -16.18 -2.56 -4.77
C ILE A 92 -15.16 -2.10 -5.81
N THR A 93 -15.30 -0.87 -6.30
CA THR A 93 -14.43 -0.29 -7.34
C THR A 93 -13.36 0.65 -6.78
N ALA A 94 -13.59 1.21 -5.60
CA ALA A 94 -12.68 2.12 -4.93
C ALA A 94 -12.72 1.93 -3.42
N VAL A 95 -11.60 2.16 -2.77
CA VAL A 95 -11.55 2.28 -1.31
C VAL A 95 -11.63 3.77 -0.95
N PRO A 96 -12.65 4.20 -0.20
CA PRO A 96 -12.77 5.60 0.20
C PRO A 96 -11.55 6.02 1.04
N PRO A 97 -11.05 7.26 0.91
CA PRO A 97 -10.05 7.78 1.81
C PRO A 97 -10.50 7.67 3.26
N GLU A 98 -11.79 7.72 3.58
CA GLU A 98 -12.31 7.56 4.95
C GLU A 98 -11.95 6.20 5.60
N VAL A 99 -11.69 5.17 4.79
CA VAL A 99 -11.44 3.79 5.24
C VAL A 99 -9.94 3.50 5.39
N ILE A 100 -9.08 4.09 4.54
CA ILE A 100 -7.63 3.82 4.49
C ILE A 100 -6.75 5.08 4.68
N GLY A 101 -7.27 6.29 4.43
CA GLY A 101 -6.55 7.57 4.46
C GLY A 101 -7.22 8.69 5.28
N ASN A 102 -6.65 9.89 5.22
CA ASN A 102 -7.22 11.08 5.84
C ASN A 102 -8.22 11.74 4.88
N SER A 103 -9.52 11.63 5.15
CA SER A 103 -10.49 12.52 4.52
C SER A 103 -10.43 13.89 5.18
N THR A 104 -10.16 14.89 4.34
CA THR A 104 -10.17 16.30 4.65
C THR A 104 -11.34 16.67 5.56
N CYS A 105 -11.02 17.06 6.80
CA CYS A 105 -11.93 17.61 7.79
C CYS A 105 -12.98 18.55 7.18
N TYR A 106 -14.27 18.20 7.35
CA TYR A 106 -15.40 19.05 7.77
C TYR A 106 -16.64 18.24 8.18
N VAL A 107 -16.68 16.91 7.96
CA VAL A 107 -17.78 16.06 8.43
C VAL A 107 -17.23 14.87 9.22
N LEU A 108 -17.85 14.64 10.38
CA LEU A 108 -17.67 13.57 11.36
C LEU A 108 -17.62 12.17 10.72
N THR A 109 -16.50 11.77 10.10
CA THR A 109 -16.36 10.46 9.47
C THR A 109 -15.40 9.62 10.29
N GLY A 110 -15.92 8.50 10.79
CA GLY A 110 -15.29 7.68 11.80
C GLY A 110 -14.00 7.00 11.31
N ARG A 111 -13.22 6.53 12.29
CA ARG A 111 -11.87 6.03 12.12
C ARG A 111 -11.84 4.52 12.40
N LEU A 112 -11.46 3.71 11.42
CA LEU A 112 -11.15 2.28 11.62
C LEU A 112 -9.76 2.07 12.27
N GLN A 113 -9.43 2.85 13.30
CA GLN A 113 -8.11 2.87 13.94
C GLN A 113 -7.70 1.54 14.59
N ASN A 114 -8.67 0.71 14.96
CA ASN A 114 -8.44 -0.57 15.61
C ASN A 114 -8.41 -1.76 14.64
N LEU A 115 -8.52 -1.51 13.34
CA LEU A 115 -8.54 -2.56 12.34
C LEU A 115 -7.18 -3.24 12.26
N VAL A 116 -7.21 -4.58 12.37
CA VAL A 116 -6.06 -5.48 12.31
C VAL A 116 -6.06 -6.26 11.00
N VAL A 117 -7.26 -6.64 10.52
CA VAL A 117 -7.44 -7.42 9.30
C VAL A 117 -8.40 -6.72 8.36
N LEU A 118 -7.95 -6.47 7.14
CA LEU A 118 -8.78 -5.98 6.03
C LEU A 118 -8.64 -6.92 4.83
N ASN A 119 -9.76 -7.54 4.45
CA ASN A 119 -9.82 -8.43 3.29
C ASN A 119 -10.77 -7.86 2.23
N LEU A 120 -10.21 -7.46 1.09
CA LEU A 120 -10.88 -6.87 -0.07
C LEU A 120 -10.75 -7.77 -1.32
N ASN A 121 -10.47 -9.06 -1.14
CA ASN A 121 -10.20 -9.98 -2.26
C ASN A 121 -11.37 -10.10 -3.23
N HIS A 122 -11.12 -10.38 -4.50
CA HIS A 122 -12.16 -10.59 -5.52
C HIS A 122 -13.14 -9.39 -5.58
N ASN A 123 -12.61 -8.20 -5.79
CA ASN A 123 -13.38 -6.97 -6.02
C ASN A 123 -12.91 -6.36 -7.36
N GLN A 124 -13.27 -5.10 -7.61
CA GLN A 124 -12.91 -4.39 -8.84
C GLN A 124 -12.08 -3.15 -8.52
N ILE A 125 -11.32 -3.17 -7.42
CA ILE A 125 -10.57 -2.02 -6.91
C ILE A 125 -9.45 -1.68 -7.89
N GLN A 126 -9.44 -0.43 -8.36
CA GLN A 126 -8.42 0.04 -9.32
C GLN A 126 -7.26 0.77 -8.64
N ARG A 127 -7.55 1.48 -7.53
CA ARG A 127 -6.58 2.30 -6.81
C ARG A 127 -6.86 2.24 -5.31
N LEU A 128 -5.78 2.24 -4.52
CA LEU A 128 -5.83 2.54 -3.10
C LEU A 128 -5.67 4.06 -2.92
N PRO A 129 -6.42 4.70 -2.01
CA PRO A 129 -6.34 6.14 -1.84
C PRO A 129 -4.95 6.52 -1.30
N PRO A 130 -4.21 7.43 -1.96
CA PRO A 130 -3.04 8.03 -1.34
C PRO A 130 -3.49 8.89 -0.15
N GLU A 131 -2.73 8.93 0.95
CA GLU A 131 -3.08 9.85 2.04
C GLU A 131 -3.01 11.28 1.50
N ILE A 132 -4.11 12.03 1.60
CA ILE A 132 -4.07 13.47 1.34
C ILE A 132 -3.38 14.12 2.55
N LYS A 133 -2.06 14.33 2.45
CA LYS A 133 -1.34 15.22 3.35
C LYS A 133 -1.86 16.64 3.17
N ARG A 134 -2.84 17.07 3.98
CA ARG A 134 -3.24 18.47 4.01
C ARG A 134 -2.39 19.24 5.04
N TYR A 135 -1.72 20.28 4.56
CA TYR A 135 -1.15 21.35 5.38
C TYR A 135 -2.28 22.06 6.12
N ILE A 136 -2.56 21.65 7.36
CA ILE A 136 -3.38 22.45 8.28
C ILE A 136 -2.40 23.11 9.25
N HIS A 137 -2.25 24.42 9.11
CA HIS A 137 -1.63 25.37 10.06
C HIS A 137 -0.71 24.76 11.15
N ARG A 138 0.61 24.80 10.89
CA ARG A 138 1.71 24.67 11.88
C ARG A 138 1.75 23.41 12.76
N SER A 139 1.00 22.35 12.45
CA SER A 139 1.20 21.03 13.05
C SER A 139 1.02 19.94 12.00
N TRP A 140 2.06 19.10 11.86
CA TRP A 140 2.07 17.96 10.96
C TRP A 140 1.19 16.85 11.56
N CYS A 141 -0.11 16.89 11.30
CA CYS A 141 -1.01 15.85 11.79
C CYS A 141 -1.08 14.69 10.78
N CYS A 142 -0.03 13.86 10.75
CA CYS A 142 -0.11 12.52 10.18
C CYS A 142 -0.95 11.66 11.12
N VAL A 143 -2.28 11.76 11.05
CA VAL A 143 -3.14 10.76 11.69
C VAL A 143 -3.22 9.59 10.73
N CYS A 144 -2.30 8.63 10.86
CA CYS A 144 -2.34 7.40 10.09
C CYS A 144 -3.68 6.71 10.40
N SER A 145 -4.56 6.67 9.40
CA SER A 145 -5.71 5.77 9.45
C SER A 145 -5.14 4.36 9.29
N LEU A 146 -5.54 3.41 10.15
CA LEU A 146 -5.06 2.01 10.16
C LEU A 146 -3.66 1.74 10.77
N SER A 147 -3.22 2.51 11.78
CA SER A 147 -1.94 2.26 12.49
C SER A 147 -1.82 0.87 13.16
N ASN A 148 -2.92 0.13 13.30
CA ASN A 148 -2.97 -1.21 13.87
C ASN A 148 -3.09 -2.33 12.84
N LEU A 149 -3.12 -2.04 11.54
CA LEU A 149 -3.33 -3.04 10.51
C LEU A 149 -2.13 -3.97 10.42
N GLN A 150 -2.40 -5.27 10.48
CA GLN A 150 -1.40 -6.34 10.40
C GLN A 150 -1.56 -7.13 9.10
N HIS A 151 -2.79 -7.31 8.64
CA HIS A 151 -3.09 -8.11 7.45
C HIS A 151 -3.93 -7.30 6.45
N LEU A 152 -3.36 -7.06 5.28
CA LEU A 152 -4.05 -6.42 4.15
C LEU A 152 -4.07 -7.38 2.95
N SER A 153 -5.26 -7.72 2.47
CA SER A 153 -5.42 -8.57 1.30
C SER A 153 -6.32 -7.89 0.28
N VAL A 154 -5.79 -7.69 -0.93
CA VAL A 154 -6.45 -7.10 -2.11
C VAL A 154 -6.23 -8.02 -3.32
N LEU A 155 -6.27 -9.33 -3.08
CA LEU A 155 -6.06 -10.35 -4.11
C LEU A 155 -7.17 -10.32 -5.15
N ASP A 156 -6.84 -10.56 -6.41
CA ASP A 156 -7.79 -10.62 -7.54
C ASP A 156 -8.64 -9.35 -7.65
N ASN A 157 -7.97 -8.26 -8.00
CA ASN A 157 -8.53 -6.93 -8.21
C ASN A 157 -7.91 -6.29 -9.46
N ASN A 158 -8.18 -5.01 -9.71
CA ASN A 158 -7.67 -4.26 -10.85
C ASN A 158 -6.60 -3.23 -10.45
N LEU A 159 -5.85 -3.46 -9.38
CA LEU A 159 -4.96 -2.45 -8.80
C LEU A 159 -3.79 -2.15 -9.74
N GLU A 160 -3.63 -0.89 -10.14
CA GLU A 160 -2.56 -0.43 -11.05
C GLU A 160 -1.33 0.11 -10.29
N GLU A 161 -1.55 0.72 -9.12
CA GLU A 161 -0.50 1.28 -8.29
C GLU A 161 -0.78 1.07 -6.79
N VAL A 162 0.30 0.98 -6.00
CA VAL A 162 0.23 1.03 -4.53
C VAL A 162 0.81 2.38 -4.07
N PRO A 163 0.08 3.17 -3.27
CA PRO A 163 0.55 4.46 -2.77
C PRO A 163 1.79 4.30 -1.87
N ALA A 164 2.70 5.27 -1.92
CA ALA A 164 3.92 5.28 -1.09
C ALA A 164 3.62 5.29 0.40
N GLU A 165 2.45 5.80 0.79
CA GLU A 165 1.95 5.87 2.15
C GLU A 165 1.71 4.51 2.79
N ILE A 166 1.71 3.41 2.01
CA ILE A 166 1.69 2.05 2.57
C ILE A 166 2.84 1.84 3.59
N GLY A 167 3.97 2.53 3.40
CA GLY A 167 5.11 2.51 4.31
C GLY A 167 4.81 3.02 5.73
N HIS A 168 3.74 3.79 5.92
CA HIS A 168 3.31 4.26 7.24
C HIS A 168 2.62 3.16 8.08
N LEU A 169 2.19 2.05 7.46
CA LEU A 169 1.59 0.91 8.16
C LEU A 169 2.68 0.06 8.82
N THR A 170 3.27 0.58 9.90
CA THR A 170 4.45 0.00 10.54
C THR A 170 4.22 -1.38 11.17
N LYS A 171 2.97 -1.69 11.52
CA LYS A 171 2.56 -3.00 12.10
C LYS A 171 2.15 -4.04 11.04
N LEU A 172 2.20 -3.69 9.75
CA LEU A 172 1.77 -4.58 8.68
C LEU A 172 2.72 -5.78 8.60
N SER A 173 2.19 -6.98 8.80
CA SER A 173 2.95 -8.23 8.82
C SER A 173 2.76 -9.07 7.57
N GLU A 174 1.60 -8.93 6.91
CA GLU A 174 1.24 -9.64 5.69
C GLU A 174 0.49 -8.73 4.72
N ILE A 175 0.97 -8.71 3.47
CA ILE A 175 0.30 -8.03 2.37
C ILE A 175 0.12 -8.98 1.18
N ASN A 176 -1.11 -9.07 0.67
CA ASN A 176 -1.44 -9.88 -0.49
C ASN A 176 -2.06 -9.03 -1.61
N LEU A 177 -1.28 -8.84 -2.67
CA LEU A 177 -1.58 -8.09 -3.89
C LEU A 177 -1.60 -9.00 -5.13
N THR A 178 -1.72 -10.31 -4.93
CA THR A 178 -1.70 -11.31 -6.02
C THR A 178 -2.82 -11.07 -7.02
N SER A 179 -2.57 -11.30 -8.32
CA SER A 179 -3.56 -11.12 -9.40
C SER A 179 -4.08 -9.68 -9.46
N ASN A 180 -3.21 -8.74 -9.77
CA ASN A 180 -3.54 -7.33 -10.02
C ASN A 180 -2.81 -6.86 -11.29
N LYS A 181 -2.79 -5.53 -11.54
CA LYS A 181 -2.15 -4.91 -12.71
C LYS A 181 -0.96 -4.04 -12.31
N LEU A 182 -0.27 -4.40 -11.23
CA LEU A 182 0.83 -3.59 -10.69
C LEU A 182 2.06 -3.65 -11.60
N SER A 183 2.56 -2.49 -12.02
CA SER A 183 3.80 -2.36 -12.79
C SER A 183 5.04 -2.10 -11.92
N TRP A 184 4.84 -1.52 -10.74
CA TRP A 184 5.89 -1.26 -9.75
C TRP A 184 5.32 -1.31 -8.33
N LEU A 185 6.20 -1.42 -7.34
CA LEU A 185 5.88 -1.28 -5.91
C LEU A 185 6.65 -0.06 -5.35
N PRO A 186 6.08 0.68 -4.39
CA PRO A 186 6.75 1.83 -3.79
C PRO A 186 7.97 1.46 -2.98
N GLN A 187 9.02 2.27 -3.08
CA GLN A 187 10.25 2.10 -2.29
C GLN A 187 9.93 2.09 -0.81
N GLN A 188 8.99 2.94 -0.37
CA GLN A 188 8.55 3.11 1.02
C GLN A 188 8.03 1.82 1.67
N LEU A 189 7.77 0.74 0.91
CA LEU A 189 7.43 -0.55 1.47
C LEU A 189 8.51 -1.08 2.46
N TYR A 190 9.79 -0.66 2.31
CA TYR A 190 10.84 -1.00 3.29
C TYR A 190 10.57 -0.45 4.71
N GLN A 191 9.67 0.54 4.86
CA GLN A 191 9.32 1.14 6.14
C GLN A 191 8.40 0.24 6.99
N CYS A 192 7.72 -0.73 6.38
CA CYS A 192 6.93 -1.75 7.06
C CYS A 192 7.85 -2.80 7.68
N LYS A 193 8.53 -2.45 8.78
CA LYS A 193 9.58 -3.30 9.41
C LYS A 193 9.07 -4.66 9.89
N ASP A 194 7.79 -4.77 10.21
CA ASP A 194 7.16 -6.01 10.67
C ASP A 194 6.70 -6.90 9.50
N LEU A 195 6.87 -6.48 8.25
CA LEU A 195 6.40 -7.22 7.07
C LEU A 195 7.22 -8.50 6.90
N THR A 196 6.53 -9.63 7.00
CA THR A 196 7.12 -10.97 6.87
C THR A 196 6.62 -11.73 5.66
N LYS A 197 5.45 -11.37 5.13
CA LYS A 197 4.82 -12.04 3.99
C LYS A 197 4.38 -11.03 2.93
N LEU A 198 4.91 -11.18 1.73
CA LEU A 198 4.62 -10.32 0.58
C LEU A 198 4.18 -11.18 -0.61
N HIS A 199 2.91 -11.11 -0.98
CA HIS A 199 2.38 -11.86 -2.12
C HIS A 199 2.06 -10.88 -3.25
N VAL A 200 2.83 -10.93 -4.33
CA VAL A 200 2.73 -10.04 -5.50
C VAL A 200 2.73 -10.83 -6.81
N ALA A 201 2.45 -12.13 -6.74
CA ALA A 201 2.37 -12.99 -7.91
C ALA A 201 1.26 -12.53 -8.88
N ARG A 202 1.39 -12.87 -10.17
CA ARG A 202 0.45 -12.53 -11.24
C ARG A 202 0.18 -11.02 -11.33
N ASN A 203 1.26 -10.26 -11.52
CA ASN A 203 1.24 -8.80 -11.76
C ASN A 203 2.11 -8.48 -12.98
N GLN A 204 2.41 -7.21 -13.23
CA GLN A 204 3.22 -6.74 -14.35
C GLN A 204 4.56 -6.16 -13.87
N LEU A 205 5.08 -6.63 -12.73
CA LEU A 205 6.29 -6.09 -12.13
C LEU A 205 7.52 -6.45 -12.97
N SER A 206 8.30 -5.43 -13.35
CA SER A 206 9.60 -5.61 -14.01
C SER A 206 10.75 -5.73 -13.00
N SER A 207 10.62 -5.07 -11.86
CA SER A 207 11.57 -5.10 -10.76
C SER A 207 10.87 -4.95 -9.43
N LEU A 208 11.62 -5.21 -8.36
CA LEU A 208 11.15 -5.16 -6.99
C LEU A 208 11.95 -4.07 -6.24
N PRO A 209 11.35 -3.19 -5.42
CA PRO A 209 12.12 -2.19 -4.68
C PRO A 209 13.02 -2.80 -3.61
N GLU A 210 13.81 -1.95 -2.94
CA GLU A 210 14.81 -2.37 -1.95
C GLU A 210 14.19 -2.89 -0.64
N PHE A 211 13.53 -4.04 -0.69
CA PHE A 211 13.06 -4.77 0.50
C PHE A 211 14.02 -5.85 0.99
N HIS A 212 15.26 -5.87 0.49
CA HIS A 212 16.35 -6.63 1.14
C HIS A 212 16.60 -6.19 2.59
N LEU A 213 16.15 -4.98 2.96
CA LEU A 213 16.15 -4.47 4.33
C LEU A 213 15.03 -5.06 5.22
N LEU A 214 14.05 -5.73 4.63
CA LEU A 214 12.95 -6.37 5.35
C LEU A 214 13.29 -7.82 5.69
N LEU A 215 12.78 -8.30 6.83
CA LEU A 215 12.91 -9.69 7.26
C LEU A 215 11.79 -10.57 6.67
N LEU A 216 11.64 -10.53 5.34
CA LEU A 216 10.64 -11.34 4.63
C LEU A 216 10.92 -12.83 4.80
N ARG A 217 9.90 -13.56 5.23
CA ARG A 217 9.89 -15.03 5.36
C ARG A 217 9.28 -15.68 4.13
N GLU A 218 8.27 -15.04 3.54
CA GLU A 218 7.53 -15.54 2.39
C GLU A 218 7.40 -14.42 1.34
N LEU A 219 7.82 -14.73 0.11
CA LEU A 219 7.70 -13.86 -1.06
C LEU A 219 7.19 -14.71 -2.22
N TYR A 220 5.98 -14.38 -2.70
CA TYR A 220 5.41 -14.99 -3.91
C TYR A 220 5.37 -13.93 -4.99
N CYS A 221 6.16 -14.09 -6.04
CA CYS A 221 6.27 -13.15 -7.14
C CYS A 221 6.17 -13.82 -8.52
N GLU A 222 5.69 -15.07 -8.59
CA GLU A 222 5.56 -15.79 -9.86
C GLU A 222 4.56 -15.11 -10.80
N GLY A 223 4.75 -15.23 -12.12
CA GLY A 223 3.84 -14.61 -13.10
C GLY A 223 3.95 -13.09 -13.18
N ASN A 224 5.14 -12.55 -12.93
CA ASN A 224 5.54 -11.17 -13.23
C ASN A 224 6.52 -11.14 -14.42
N MET A 225 6.76 -9.96 -14.98
CA MET A 225 7.68 -9.73 -16.11
C MET A 225 9.08 -9.33 -15.63
N LEU A 226 9.61 -10.03 -14.62
CA LEU A 226 10.87 -9.66 -13.98
C LEU A 226 12.03 -9.68 -14.97
N VAL A 227 12.83 -8.60 -14.98
CA VAL A 227 13.97 -8.46 -15.90
C VAL A 227 14.95 -9.62 -15.72
N HIS A 228 15.27 -10.29 -16.83
CA HIS A 228 16.26 -11.35 -16.87
C HIS A 228 17.67 -10.77 -16.99
N CYS A 229 18.64 -11.41 -16.32
CA CYS A 229 20.05 -11.05 -16.41
C CYS A 229 20.66 -11.50 -17.76
N GLN A 230 20.36 -10.78 -18.84
CA GLN A 230 20.96 -10.99 -20.15
C GLN A 230 21.82 -9.78 -20.54
N PRO A 231 23.14 -9.96 -20.73
CA PRO A 231 24.01 -8.86 -21.13
C PRO A 231 23.66 -8.36 -22.53
N LEU A 232 23.51 -7.04 -22.69
CA LEU A 232 23.27 -6.35 -23.95
C LEU A 232 24.33 -5.26 -24.14
N PRO A 233 24.83 -5.04 -25.36
CA PRO A 233 25.69 -3.91 -25.65
C PRO A 233 24.87 -2.61 -25.63
N SER A 234 25.42 -1.55 -25.02
CA SER A 234 24.81 -0.23 -24.96
C SER A 234 25.84 0.82 -25.40
N VAL A 235 25.42 1.76 -26.24
CA VAL A 235 26.19 2.97 -26.54
C VAL A 235 25.90 3.99 -25.45
N GLN A 236 26.94 4.57 -24.84
CA GLN A 236 26.77 5.59 -23.80
C GLN A 236 26.76 6.96 -24.47
N ASP A 237 25.63 7.67 -24.40
CA ASP A 237 25.59 9.08 -24.76
C ASP A 237 26.21 9.94 -23.65
N ALA A 238 26.77 11.08 -24.04
CA ALA A 238 27.33 12.05 -23.11
C ALA A 238 26.24 12.58 -22.17
N GLU A 239 26.43 12.39 -20.86
CA GLU A 239 25.46 12.83 -19.85
C GLU A 239 25.50 14.36 -19.71
N VAL A 240 24.43 15.04 -20.17
CA VAL A 240 24.26 16.48 -20.00
C VAL A 240 23.22 16.75 -18.93
N LEU A 241 23.68 17.15 -17.73
CA LEU A 241 22.79 17.54 -16.64
C LEU A 241 22.19 18.92 -16.89
N THR A 242 20.88 19.04 -16.71
CA THR A 242 20.22 20.36 -16.76
C THR A 242 20.66 21.22 -15.59
N LEU A 243 20.62 22.55 -15.75
CA LEU A 243 20.86 23.48 -14.64
C LEU A 243 19.92 23.21 -13.45
N LYS A 244 18.67 22.82 -13.72
CA LYS A 244 17.70 22.43 -12.69
C LYS A 244 18.20 21.25 -11.86
N GLU A 245 18.75 20.22 -12.49
CA GLU A 245 19.31 19.06 -11.81
C GLU A 245 20.55 19.44 -10.99
N LEU A 246 21.47 20.25 -11.54
CA LEU A 246 22.65 20.72 -10.83
C LEU A 246 22.29 21.50 -9.55
N VAL A 247 21.34 22.44 -9.66
CA VAL A 247 20.84 23.22 -8.53
C VAL A 247 20.14 22.31 -7.52
N ALA A 248 19.30 21.36 -7.98
CA ALA A 248 18.62 20.45 -7.08
C ALA A 248 19.59 19.58 -6.27
N ARG A 249 20.66 19.07 -6.91
CA ARG A 249 21.72 18.31 -6.24
C ARG A 249 22.43 19.12 -5.16
N PHE A 250 22.75 20.37 -5.47
CA PHE A 250 23.34 21.30 -4.49
C PHE A 250 22.40 21.51 -3.30
N VAL A 251 21.13 21.85 -3.56
CA VAL A 251 20.15 22.12 -2.50
C VAL A 251 19.89 20.87 -1.65
N LEU A 252 19.76 19.68 -2.27
CA LEU A 252 19.58 18.41 -1.55
C LEU A 252 20.80 18.05 -0.69
N LEU A 253 22.02 18.40 -1.14
CA LEU A 253 23.23 18.17 -0.37
C LEU A 253 23.31 19.11 0.84
N GLU A 254 23.03 20.40 0.62
CA GLU A 254 22.98 21.41 1.69
C GLU A 254 21.89 21.12 2.72
N ASP A 255 20.75 20.57 2.29
CA ASP A 255 19.65 20.19 3.18
C ASP A 255 20.02 19.05 4.15
N ARG A 256 21.00 18.20 3.79
CA ARG A 256 21.54 17.19 4.74
C ARG A 256 22.33 17.84 5.88
N ASN A 257 22.83 19.05 5.68
CA ASN A 257 23.59 19.78 6.69
C ASN A 257 22.67 20.72 7.50
N ARG A 258 22.38 20.33 8.75
CA ARG A 258 21.50 21.12 9.63
C ARG A 258 22.00 22.54 9.92
N SER A 259 23.29 22.82 9.76
CA SER A 259 23.85 24.16 9.95
C SER A 259 23.75 25.05 8.70
N SER A 260 23.39 24.48 7.55
CA SER A 260 23.27 25.20 6.29
C SER A 260 22.18 26.27 6.35
N LEU A 261 22.47 27.43 5.76
CA LEU A 261 21.47 28.46 5.54
C LEU A 261 20.34 27.97 4.63
N VAL A 262 20.67 27.12 3.64
CA VAL A 262 19.69 26.53 2.73
C VAL A 262 18.73 25.62 3.50
N HIS A 263 19.25 24.73 4.36
CA HIS A 263 18.42 23.87 5.21
C HIS A 263 17.45 24.68 6.08
N ARG A 264 17.94 25.75 6.72
CA ARG A 264 17.10 26.62 7.56
C ARG A 264 16.03 27.37 6.77
N LEU A 265 16.32 27.75 5.52
CA LEU A 265 15.40 28.49 4.67
C LEU A 265 14.41 27.59 3.92
N LEU A 266 14.75 26.32 3.69
CA LEU A 266 13.94 25.40 2.89
C LEU A 266 12.47 25.29 3.36
N PRO A 267 12.17 25.22 4.68
CA PRO A 267 10.78 25.21 5.17
C PRO A 267 9.94 26.43 4.77
N HIS A 268 10.58 27.56 4.43
CA HIS A 268 9.89 28.77 3.97
C HIS A 268 9.50 28.73 2.48
N TYR A 269 9.95 27.72 1.72
CA TYR A 269 9.69 27.57 0.29
C TYR A 269 8.97 26.24 -0.02
N PRO A 270 7.66 26.12 0.29
CA PRO A 270 6.93 24.85 0.24
C PRO A 270 6.89 24.21 -1.15
N ARG A 271 6.84 25.02 -2.23
CA ARG A 271 6.92 24.51 -3.60
C ARG A 271 8.26 23.84 -3.89
N LEU A 272 9.36 24.40 -3.38
CA LEU A 272 10.70 23.86 -3.52
C LEU A 272 10.87 22.58 -2.68
N THR A 273 10.38 22.58 -1.43
CA THR A 273 10.39 21.39 -0.57
C THR A 273 9.61 20.23 -1.19
N ALA A 274 8.43 20.50 -1.74
CA ALA A 274 7.61 19.47 -2.40
C ALA A 274 8.28 18.91 -3.67
N LEU A 275 9.01 19.75 -4.41
CA LEU A 275 9.80 19.32 -5.57
C LEU A 275 10.96 18.43 -5.13
N LEU A 276 11.71 18.84 -4.11
CA LEU A 276 12.89 18.10 -3.60
C LEU A 276 12.52 16.80 -2.88
N ALA A 277 11.30 16.68 -2.36
CA ALA A 277 10.80 15.44 -1.74
C ALA A 277 10.78 14.24 -2.71
N ARG A 278 10.86 14.49 -4.03
CA ARG A 278 10.97 13.45 -5.07
C ARG A 278 12.42 13.02 -5.33
N GLY A 279 13.39 13.68 -4.72
CA GLY A 279 14.81 13.35 -4.87
C GLY A 279 15.14 11.97 -4.30
N SER A 280 16.19 11.35 -4.85
CA SER A 280 16.70 10.04 -4.43
C SER A 280 18.22 10.09 -4.27
N CYS A 281 18.80 9.01 -3.76
CA CYS A 281 20.25 8.92 -3.50
C CYS A 281 20.87 7.84 -4.38
N CYS A 282 22.07 8.12 -4.91
CA CYS A 282 22.80 7.17 -5.74
C CYS A 282 23.20 5.94 -4.92
N ALA A 283 22.95 4.74 -5.43
CA ALA A 283 23.31 3.50 -4.75
C ALA A 283 24.84 3.25 -4.68
N ILE A 284 25.65 4.04 -5.40
CA ILE A 284 27.13 3.93 -5.41
C ILE A 284 27.77 5.08 -4.63
N CYS A 285 27.54 6.33 -5.03
CA CYS A 285 28.21 7.49 -4.42
C CYS A 285 27.44 8.12 -3.26
N LEU A 286 26.22 7.65 -2.97
CA LEU A 286 25.29 8.21 -1.96
C LEU A 286 24.90 9.68 -2.19
N GLY A 287 25.32 10.26 -3.32
CA GLY A 287 24.98 11.62 -3.73
C GLY A 287 23.49 11.75 -4.05
N PRO A 288 22.83 12.84 -3.64
CA PRO A 288 21.44 13.07 -3.99
C PRO A 288 21.28 13.44 -5.47
N PHE A 289 20.11 13.19 -6.04
CA PHE A 289 19.71 13.60 -7.38
C PHE A 289 18.18 13.79 -7.44
N LEU A 290 17.70 14.53 -8.45
CA LEU A 290 16.27 14.89 -8.54
C LEU A 290 15.52 14.22 -9.68
N THR A 291 16.10 14.17 -10.89
CA THR A 291 15.41 13.75 -12.13
C THR A 291 16.28 12.97 -13.11
N THR A 292 17.59 13.23 -13.15
CA THR A 292 18.50 12.48 -14.02
C THR A 292 19.08 11.29 -13.26
N TRP A 293 18.63 10.09 -13.61
CA TRP A 293 19.11 8.83 -13.05
C TRP A 293 19.11 7.71 -14.09
N LEU A 294 19.95 6.72 -13.84
CA LEU A 294 19.93 5.44 -14.53
C LEU A 294 19.15 4.44 -13.68
N GLU A 295 18.15 3.82 -14.30
CA GLU A 295 17.45 2.70 -13.71
C GLU A 295 18.33 1.45 -13.85
N CYS A 296 18.76 0.95 -12.71
CA CYS A 296 19.61 -0.23 -12.61
C CYS A 296 18.93 -1.30 -11.77
N VAL A 297 19.41 -2.52 -11.89
CA VAL A 297 19.02 -3.63 -11.03
C VAL A 297 20.26 -4.30 -10.46
N HIS A 298 20.15 -4.75 -9.21
CA HIS A 298 21.08 -5.70 -8.62
C HIS A 298 20.33 -7.01 -8.38
N PHE A 299 20.96 -8.13 -8.71
CA PHE A 299 20.34 -9.44 -8.54
C PHE A 299 20.67 -10.01 -7.16
N ILE A 300 19.65 -10.26 -6.35
CA ILE A 300 19.80 -10.92 -5.05
C ILE A 300 19.26 -12.35 -5.12
N ASN A 301 19.93 -13.26 -4.42
CA ASN A 301 19.47 -14.63 -4.23
C ASN A 301 18.70 -14.73 -2.91
N LEU A 302 17.41 -15.08 -3.00
CA LEU A 302 16.52 -15.13 -1.82
C LEU A 302 17.01 -16.09 -0.73
N LYS A 303 17.68 -17.19 -1.09
CA LYS A 303 18.22 -18.15 -0.12
C LYS A 303 19.50 -17.64 0.55
N LYS A 304 20.46 -17.12 -0.24
CA LYS A 304 21.76 -16.68 0.28
C LYS A 304 21.67 -15.35 1.02
N ASP A 305 20.96 -14.38 0.45
CA ASP A 305 20.98 -12.99 0.93
C ASP A 305 19.86 -12.71 1.93
N MET A 306 18.71 -13.39 1.79
CA MET A 306 17.53 -13.18 2.65
C MET A 306 17.17 -14.38 3.54
N LYS A 307 17.97 -15.47 3.51
CA LYS A 307 17.74 -16.70 4.30
C LYS A 307 16.36 -17.34 4.07
N MET A 308 15.76 -17.15 2.89
CA MET A 308 14.48 -17.74 2.54
C MET A 308 14.63 -19.21 2.10
N LYS A 309 13.51 -19.96 2.08
CA LYS A 309 13.49 -21.35 1.62
C LYS A 309 13.78 -21.49 0.11
N THR A 310 13.33 -20.53 -0.69
CA THR A 310 13.48 -20.51 -2.15
C THR A 310 14.85 -19.98 -2.58
N SER A 311 15.46 -20.61 -3.59
CA SER A 311 16.74 -20.18 -4.18
C SER A 311 16.58 -19.26 -5.40
N LEU A 312 15.37 -18.72 -5.62
CA LEU A 312 15.09 -17.79 -6.71
C LEU A 312 16.00 -16.56 -6.63
N THR A 313 16.47 -16.10 -7.79
CA THR A 313 17.24 -14.87 -7.93
C THR A 313 16.33 -13.81 -8.53
N ILE A 314 16.21 -12.66 -7.88
CA ILE A 314 15.29 -11.59 -8.28
C ILE A 314 16.04 -10.28 -8.54
N PRO A 315 15.59 -9.46 -9.52
CA PRO A 315 16.12 -8.13 -9.73
C PRO A 315 15.55 -7.15 -8.69
N VAL A 316 16.43 -6.56 -7.89
CA VAL A 316 16.11 -5.45 -6.99
C VAL A 316 16.50 -4.15 -7.66
N ARG A 317 15.54 -3.23 -7.73
CA ARG A 317 15.72 -1.91 -8.33
C ARG A 317 16.75 -1.11 -7.53
N ALA A 318 17.64 -0.43 -8.25
CA ALA A 318 18.58 0.53 -7.73
C ALA A 318 18.62 1.75 -8.66
N LEU A 319 18.84 2.93 -8.09
CA LEU A 319 18.96 4.16 -8.85
C LEU A 319 20.39 4.69 -8.78
N LEU A 320 20.98 4.96 -9.94
CA LEU A 320 22.31 5.58 -10.03
C LEU A 320 22.18 6.99 -10.56
N CYS A 321 22.99 7.91 -10.03
CA CYS A 321 22.87 9.32 -10.37
C CYS A 321 23.58 9.71 -11.67
N SER A 322 24.32 8.81 -12.31
CA SER A 322 25.09 9.09 -13.54
C SER A 322 25.71 7.85 -14.16
N TYR A 323 26.04 7.93 -15.46
CA TYR A 323 26.85 6.91 -16.15
C TYR A 323 28.26 6.83 -15.56
N LYS A 324 28.78 7.94 -15.02
CA LYS A 324 30.05 7.92 -14.28
C LYS A 324 30.00 6.98 -13.07
N CYS A 325 28.88 6.98 -12.32
CA CYS A 325 28.70 6.03 -11.23
C CYS A 325 28.56 4.61 -11.77
N PHE A 326 27.78 4.41 -12.83
CA PHE A 326 27.58 3.09 -13.46
C PHE A 326 28.85 2.47 -14.07
N SER A 327 29.79 3.29 -14.54
CA SER A 327 31.07 2.82 -15.07
C SER A 327 32.14 2.65 -13.98
N THR A 328 31.81 2.88 -12.71
CA THR A 328 32.75 2.69 -11.60
C THR A 328 32.97 1.19 -11.38
N PRO A 329 34.21 0.68 -11.43
CA PRO A 329 34.45 -0.74 -11.28
C PRO A 329 34.10 -1.24 -9.87
N GLY A 330 33.68 -2.50 -9.77
CA GLY A 330 33.51 -3.19 -8.49
C GLY A 330 32.12 -3.15 -7.87
N HIS A 331 31.10 -2.62 -8.56
CA HIS A 331 29.71 -2.72 -8.11
C HIS A 331 28.93 -3.83 -8.83
N ALA A 332 27.84 -4.29 -8.23
CA ALA A 332 27.01 -5.39 -8.75
C ALA A 332 25.70 -4.92 -9.42
N TYR A 333 25.63 -3.64 -9.83
CA TYR A 333 24.49 -3.07 -10.55
C TYR A 333 24.61 -3.26 -12.08
N TYR A 334 23.46 -3.53 -12.72
CA TYR A 334 23.32 -3.70 -14.16
C TYR A 334 22.26 -2.71 -14.68
N GLY A 335 22.51 -2.09 -15.84
CA GLY A 335 21.52 -1.21 -16.48
C GLY A 335 20.32 -2.01 -17.01
N VAL A 336 19.14 -1.41 -16.99
CA VAL A 336 17.94 -2.01 -17.59
C VAL A 336 17.83 -1.52 -19.03
N ALA A 337 17.88 -2.44 -19.99
CA ALA A 337 17.64 -2.16 -21.41
C ALA A 337 16.30 -2.79 -21.85
N THR A 338 15.45 -2.02 -22.51
CA THR A 338 14.28 -2.55 -23.22
C THR A 338 14.72 -3.06 -24.57
N ARG A 339 14.41 -4.32 -24.92
CA ARG A 339 14.50 -4.75 -26.31
C ARG A 339 13.49 -3.93 -27.10
N GLU A 340 13.95 -2.94 -27.86
CA GLU A 340 13.15 -2.43 -28.97
C GLU A 340 12.99 -3.59 -29.95
N ILE A 341 11.80 -4.16 -30.01
CA ILE A 341 11.43 -5.02 -31.12
C ILE A 341 11.26 -4.06 -32.28
N HIS A 342 12.33 -3.86 -33.05
CA HIS A 342 12.16 -3.33 -34.40
C HIS A 342 11.35 -4.39 -35.16
N ASP A 343 10.04 -4.15 -35.29
CA ASP A 343 9.21 -4.87 -36.25
C ASP A 343 9.86 -4.69 -37.62
N HIS A 344 10.33 -5.80 -38.19
CA HIS A 344 10.92 -5.90 -39.52
C HIS A 344 9.84 -6.01 -40.59
#